data_AF-A0A011MK75-F1
#
_entry.id   AF-A0A011MK75-F1
#
_cell.length_a   1.000
_cell.length_b   1.000
_cell.length_c   1.000
_cell.angle_alpha   90.00
_cell.angle_beta   90.00
_cell.angle_gamma   90.00
#
_symmetry.space_group_name_H-M   'P 1'
#
loop_
_entity.id
_entity.type
_entity.pdbx_description
1 polymer ?
#
loop_
_entity_poly.entity_id
_entity_poly.type
_entity_poly.pdbx_seq_one_letter_code
_entity_poly.pdbx_strand_id
1 'polypeptide(L)'
;MAGAYHVELLVARDSKQASVHLTDHGGKKLAAAGASGTATILADTAKISVPLVPAGDNRLTGVGKCASDPQMKVVVSISFADMRTDQARFRPPTSAVADGHDAHRP
;
A
#
# COMPACT_ATOMS: atom_id res chain seq x y z
N MET A 1 2.68 -17.77 5.38
CA MET A 1 1.33 -17.68 4.77
C MET A 1 1.23 -16.32 4.11
N ALA A 2 1.31 -16.25 2.77
CA ALA A 2 1.01 -15.02 2.05
C ALA A 2 -0.48 -14.72 2.26
N GLY A 3 -0.83 -13.47 2.58
CA GLY A 3 -2.23 -13.08 2.78
C GLY A 3 -3.08 -13.49 1.59
N ALA A 4 -4.37 -13.74 1.81
CA ALA A 4 -5.31 -14.19 0.78
C ALA A 4 -5.42 -13.20 -0.41
N TYR A 5 -4.97 -11.96 -0.22
CA TYR A 5 -5.04 -10.89 -1.20
C TYR A 5 -3.65 -10.28 -1.45
N HIS A 6 -3.38 -9.96 -2.71
CA HIS A 6 -2.28 -9.12 -3.15
C HIS A 6 -2.77 -7.67 -3.26
N VAL A 7 -2.20 -6.83 -2.41
CA VAL A 7 -2.52 -5.41 -2.35
C VAL A 7 -1.27 -4.66 -2.76
N GLU A 8 -1.40 -3.74 -3.71
CA GLU A 8 -0.30 -2.90 -4.17
C GLU A 8 -0.62 -1.44 -3.89
N LEU A 9 0.20 -0.80 -3.04
CA LEU A 9 0.07 0.61 -2.70
C LEU A 9 0.98 1.46 -3.61
N LEU A 10 0.37 2.33 -4.41
CA LEU A 10 1.05 3.36 -5.18
C LEU A 10 0.85 4.71 -4.49
N VAL A 11 1.93 5.28 -3.99
CA VAL A 11 2.01 6.66 -3.51
C VAL A 11 2.95 7.41 -4.43
N ALA A 12 2.41 8.33 -5.22
CA ALA A 12 3.26 9.21 -6.02
C ALA A 12 3.93 10.24 -5.12
N ARG A 13 5.25 10.41 -5.26
CA ARG A 13 6.08 11.28 -4.41
C ARG A 13 5.59 12.72 -4.36
N ASP A 14 5.09 13.21 -5.49
CA ASP A 14 4.61 14.59 -5.69
C ASP A 14 3.09 14.72 -5.63
N SER A 15 2.36 13.62 -5.42
CA SER A 15 0.90 13.65 -5.39
C SER A 15 0.36 13.27 -4.02
N LYS A 16 -0.59 14.06 -3.52
CA LYS A 16 -1.35 13.79 -2.28
C LYS A 16 -2.37 12.66 -2.46
N GLN A 17 -2.15 11.76 -3.41
CA GLN A 17 -3.09 10.70 -3.77
C GLN A 17 -2.42 9.34 -3.57
N ALA A 18 -3.08 8.48 -2.81
CA ALA A 18 -2.76 7.07 -2.69
C ALA A 18 -3.71 6.28 -3.59
N SER A 19 -3.16 5.38 -4.40
CA SER A 19 -3.93 4.40 -5.17
C SER A 19 -3.55 3.00 -4.69
N VAL A 20 -4.55 2.17 -4.48
CA VAL A 20 -4.40 0.79 -4.04
C VAL A 20 -5.04 -0.11 -5.08
N HIS A 21 -4.27 -1.04 -5.65
CA HIS A 21 -4.80 -2.08 -6.53
C HIS A 21 -5.06 -3.35 -5.73
N LEU A 22 -6.23 -3.94 -5.96
CA LEU A 22 -6.68 -5.18 -5.35
C LEU A 22 -6.53 -6.31 -6.36
N THR A 23 -5.75 -7.32 -5.99
CA THR A 23 -5.53 -8.52 -6.77
C THR A 23 -5.67 -9.73 -5.85
N ASP A 24 -6.31 -10.80 -6.32
CA ASP A 24 -6.38 -12.07 -5.60
C ASP A 24 -5.00 -12.77 -5.63
N HIS A 25 -4.73 -13.68 -4.70
CA HIS A 25 -3.58 -14.60 -4.76
C HIS A 25 -3.46 -15.32 -6.12
N GLY A 26 -4.58 -15.55 -6.82
CA GLY A 26 -4.60 -16.09 -8.18
C GLY A 26 -4.18 -15.12 -9.30
N GLY A 27 -3.75 -13.89 -8.98
CA GLY A 27 -3.45 -12.84 -9.96
C GLY A 27 -4.69 -12.24 -10.63
N LYS A 28 -5.89 -12.54 -10.14
CA LYS A 28 -7.15 -12.02 -10.69
C LYS A 28 -7.47 -10.66 -10.07
N LYS A 29 -7.88 -9.70 -10.90
CA LYS A 29 -8.35 -8.39 -10.44
C LYS A 29 -9.57 -8.58 -9.54
N LEU A 30 -9.48 -8.11 -8.30
CA LEU A 30 -10.58 -8.22 -7.35
C LEU A 30 -11.41 -6.94 -7.40
N ALA A 31 -12.72 -7.07 -7.63
CA ALA A 31 -13.59 -5.91 -7.75
C ALA A 31 -13.54 -5.05 -6.48
N ALA A 32 -13.26 -3.75 -6.65
CA ALA A 32 -13.31 -2.79 -5.54
C ALA A 32 -14.76 -2.38 -5.21
N ALA A 33 -15.74 -2.78 -6.04
CA ALA A 33 -17.15 -2.50 -5.82
C ALA A 33 -17.63 -3.09 -4.49
N GLY A 34 -18.15 -2.23 -3.60
CA GLY A 34 -18.56 -2.62 -2.24
C GLY A 34 -17.40 -2.83 -1.26
N ALA A 35 -16.15 -2.70 -1.72
CA ALA A 35 -15.00 -2.62 -0.83
C ALA A 35 -14.82 -1.19 -0.32
N SER A 36 -14.34 -1.05 0.91
CA SER A 36 -13.93 0.23 1.49
C SER A 36 -12.63 0.02 2.22
N GLY A 37 -11.81 1.05 2.36
CA GLY A 37 -10.56 0.90 3.10
C GLY A 37 -10.11 2.16 3.79
N THR A 38 -9.09 2.02 4.62
CA THR A 38 -8.38 3.14 5.23
C THR A 38 -6.88 2.84 5.19
N ALA A 39 -6.11 3.74 4.59
CA ALA A 39 -4.66 3.72 4.66
C ALA A 39 -4.22 4.58 5.84
N THR A 40 -3.70 3.93 6.88
CA THR A 40 -3.08 4.59 8.03
C THR A 40 -1.58 4.68 7.80
N ILE A 41 -1.09 5.88 7.55
CA ILE A 41 0.33 6.18 7.39
C ILE A 41 0.86 6.62 8.75
N LEU A 42 1.91 5.96 9.21
CA LEU A 42 2.65 6.27 10.42
C LEU A 42 4.04 6.74 9.97
N ALA A 43 4.31 8.03 10.11
CA ALA A 43 5.59 8.63 9.75
C ALA A 43 6.14 9.35 10.99
N ASP A 44 7.26 8.85 11.53
CA ASP A 44 7.91 9.34 12.75
C ASP A 44 6.93 9.58 13.92
N THR A 45 6.49 10.82 14.13
CA THR A 45 5.52 11.23 15.18
C THR A 45 4.11 11.53 14.65
N ALA A 46 3.88 11.47 13.34
CA ALA A 46 2.60 11.75 12.70
C ALA A 46 1.85 10.47 12.31
N LYS A 47 0.55 10.45 12.62
CA LYS A 47 -0.41 9.45 12.13
C LYS A 47 -1.39 10.13 11.17
N ILE A 48 -1.48 9.63 9.96
CA ILE A 48 -2.35 10.15 8.91
C ILE A 48 -3.26 9.03 8.45
N SER A 49 -4.57 9.21 8.66
CA SER A 49 -5.58 8.27 8.16
C SER A 49 -6.16 8.80 6.85
N VAL A 50 -6.04 8.01 5.80
CA VAL A 50 -6.53 8.33 4.47
C VAL A 50 -7.66 7.37 4.14
N PRO A 51 -8.93 7.84 4.07
CA PRO A 51 -10.02 7.00 3.63
C PRO A 51 -9.83 6.62 2.16
N LEU A 52 -9.98 5.34 1.86
CA LEU A 52 -9.87 4.79 0.52
C LEU A 52 -11.27 4.46 0.01
N VAL A 53 -11.61 4.99 -1.16
CA VAL A 53 -12.88 4.75 -1.84
C VAL A 53 -12.65 4.04 -3.17
N PRO A 54 -13.58 3.19 -3.63
CA PRO A 54 -13.53 2.58 -4.96
C PRO A 54 -13.49 3.64 -6.06
N ALA A 55 -12.53 3.51 -6.96
CA ALA A 55 -12.29 4.43 -8.07
C ALA A 55 -12.32 3.73 -9.44
N GLY A 56 -13.00 2.59 -9.50
CA GLY A 56 -13.11 1.73 -10.68
C GLY A 56 -12.77 0.27 -10.39
N ASP A 57 -12.80 -0.54 -11.45
CA ASP A 57 -12.68 -2.01 -11.49
C ASP A 57 -12.14 -2.64 -10.20
N ASN A 58 -10.83 -2.54 -9.98
CA ASN A 58 -10.12 -3.15 -8.86
C ASN A 58 -9.22 -2.14 -8.12
N ARG A 59 -9.56 -0.84 -8.19
CA ARG A 59 -8.74 0.22 -7.62
C ARG A 59 -9.49 0.97 -6.52
N LEU A 60 -8.86 1.09 -5.36
CA LEU A 60 -9.24 2.02 -4.33
C LEU A 60 -8.33 3.25 -4.41
N THR A 61 -8.87 4.45 -4.25
CA THR A 61 -8.05 5.67 -4.17
C THR A 61 -8.43 6.47 -2.94
N GLY A 62 -7.46 7.17 -2.38
CA GLY A 62 -7.68 8.12 -1.30
C GLY A 62 -6.78 9.32 -1.46
N VAL A 63 -7.26 10.48 -1.02
CA VAL A 63 -6.49 11.72 -1.01
C VAL A 63 -6.05 12.00 0.42
N GLY A 64 -4.76 12.15 0.63
CA GLY A 64 -4.17 12.35 1.95
C GLY A 64 -2.78 12.95 1.87
N LYS A 65 -2.28 13.46 3.00
CA LYS A 65 -0.88 13.87 3.12
C LYS A 65 0.00 12.61 3.17
N CYS A 66 0.19 11.99 2.02
CA CYS A 66 1.05 10.83 1.86
C CYS A 66 2.43 11.32 1.45
N ALA A 67 3.32 11.58 2.43
CA ALA A 67 4.72 11.82 2.13
C ALA A 67 5.41 10.46 1.97
N SER A 68 6.05 10.21 0.83
CA SER A 68 6.84 8.99 0.62
C SER A 68 8.14 9.08 1.41
N ASP A 69 8.06 8.79 2.71
CA ASP A 69 9.21 8.77 3.61
C ASP A 69 9.79 7.34 3.73
N PRO A 70 11.11 7.15 3.66
CA PRO A 70 11.74 5.82 3.69
C PRO A 70 11.57 5.07 5.02
N GLN A 71 11.22 5.76 6.11
CA GLN A 71 10.93 5.17 7.41
C GLN A 71 9.42 5.05 7.71
N MET A 72 8.54 5.52 6.80
CA MET A 72 7.10 5.42 7.06
C MET A 72 6.61 3.97 7.06
N LYS A 73 5.60 3.71 7.89
CA LYS A 73 4.85 2.45 7.90
C LYS A 73 3.44 2.77 7.44
N VAL A 74 2.98 2.09 6.40
CA VAL A 74 1.60 2.24 5.93
C VAL A 74 0.84 0.97 6.24
N VAL A 75 -0.28 1.11 6.94
CA VAL A 75 -1.20 0.02 7.25
C VAL A 75 -2.47 0.28 6.47
N VAL A 76 -2.76 -0.56 5.48
CA VAL A 76 -3.98 -0.50 4.69
C VAL A 76 -4.93 -1.55 5.23
N SER A 77 -6.04 -1.10 5.80
CA SER A 77 -7.14 -1.98 6.19
C SER A 77 -8.23 -1.88 5.13
N ILE A 78 -8.63 -3.02 4.55
CA ILE A 78 -9.68 -3.11 3.54
C ILE A 78 -10.81 -3.98 4.11
N SER A 79 -12.04 -3.51 3.98
CA SER A 79 -13.27 -4.23 4.27
C SER A 79 -13.95 -4.56 2.95
N PHE A 80 -14.15 -5.84 2.68
CA PHE A 80 -14.79 -6.34 1.48
C PHE A 80 -16.30 -6.49 1.66
N ALA A 81 -17.03 -6.64 0.55
CA ALA A 81 -18.48 -6.81 0.54
C ALA A 81 -18.95 -8.11 1.22
N ASP A 82 -18.07 -9.11 1.35
CA ASP A 82 -18.32 -10.37 2.07
C ASP A 82 -18.11 -10.26 3.59
N MET A 83 -18.01 -9.03 4.11
CA MET A 83 -17.68 -8.70 5.51
C MET A 83 -16.29 -9.16 5.97
N ARG A 84 -15.44 -9.68 5.08
CA ARG A 84 -14.06 -9.98 5.42
C ARG A 84 -13.26 -8.68 5.46
N THR A 85 -12.36 -8.62 6.44
CA THR A 85 -11.39 -7.54 6.53
C THR A 85 -10.00 -8.12 6.29
N ASP A 86 -9.22 -7.43 5.47
CA ASP A 86 -7.83 -7.76 5.24
C ASP A 86 -6.96 -6.55 5.58
N GLN A 87 -5.79 -6.83 6.15
CA GLN A 87 -4.84 -5.80 6.54
C GLN A 87 -3.50 -6.05 5.88
N ALA A 88 -3.12 -5.15 4.98
CA ALA A 88 -1.81 -5.13 4.36
C ALA A 88 -0.91 -4.09 5.04
N ARG A 89 0.34 -4.47 5.30
CA ARG A 89 1.34 -3.58 5.90
C ARG A 89 2.44 -3.34 4.88
N PHE A 90 2.54 -2.10 4.44
CA PHE A 90 3.58 -1.66 3.51
C PHE A 90 4.66 -0.92 4.27
N ARG A 91 5.89 -1.26 3.91
CA ARG A 91 7.08 -0.49 4.23
C ARG A 91 7.75 -0.19 2.90
N PRO A 92 8.11 1.06 2.61
CA PRO A 92 8.92 1.34 1.45
C PRO A 92 10.18 0.46 1.52
N PRO A 93 10.62 -0.14 0.41
CA PRO A 93 11.95 -0.71 0.38
C PRO A 93 12.90 0.43 0.72
N THR A 94 13.70 0.27 1.76
CA THR A 94 14.86 1.12 2.00
C THR A 94 15.73 1.03 0.74
N SER A 95 15.61 2.01 -0.16
CA SER A 95 16.55 2.13 -1.27
C SER A 95 17.93 2.33 -0.67
N ALA A 96 18.70 1.25 -0.70
CA ALA A 96 20.15 1.16 -0.74
C ALA A 96 20.92 2.17 0.12
N VAL A 97 21.57 1.67 1.17
CA VAL A 97 23.02 1.88 1.18
C VAL A 97 23.53 1.38 -0.17
N ALA A 98 23.81 2.32 -1.07
CA ALA A 98 24.79 2.09 -2.11
C ALA A 98 26.15 2.03 -1.39
N ASP A 99 26.41 0.93 -0.67
CA ASP A 99 27.74 0.58 -0.20
C ASP A 99 28.25 -0.51 -1.13
N GLY A 100 29.02 -0.07 -2.12
CA GLY A 100 29.93 -0.95 -2.83
C GLY A 100 31.09 -1.34 -1.91
N HIS A 101 31.41 -2.63 -1.88
CA HIS A 101 32.70 -3.23 -1.57
C HIS A 101 32.57 -4.70 -1.96
N ASP A 102 33.47 -5.37 -2.67
CA ASP A 102 34.63 -4.99 -3.47
C ASP A 102 34.95 -6.22 -4.32
N ALA A 103 35.59 -6.00 -5.46
CA ALA A 103 36.40 -6.93 -6.25
C ALA A 103 36.06 -8.44 -6.37
N HIS A 104 35.79 -8.82 -7.62
CA HIS A 104 36.49 -9.87 -8.37
C HIS A 104 37.58 -10.70 -7.63
N ARG A 105 37.32 -12.04 -7.53
CA ARG A 105 38.19 -13.23 -7.79
C ARG A 105 39.61 -13.31 -7.18
N PRO A 106 40.25 -14.50 -7.02
CA PRO A 106 40.33 -15.64 -7.97
C PRO A 106 39.67 -16.95 -7.52
#